data_AF-A0A6M0C8M0-F1
#
_entry.id   AF-A0A6M0C8M0-F1
#
_cell.length_a   1.000
_cell.length_b   1.000
_cell.length_c   1.000
_cell.angle_alpha   90.00
_cell.angle_beta   90.00
_cell.angle_gamma   90.00
#
_symmetry.space_group_name_H-M   'P 1'
#
loop_
_entity.id
_entity.type
_entity.pdbx_description
1 polymer ?
#
loop_
_entity_poly.entity_id
_entity_poly.type
_entity_poly.pdbx_seq_one_letter_code
_entity_poly.pdbx_strand_id
1 'polypeptide(L)'
;ILSDSEIAQWYQTMLKPAAEFLANGGHVQLQDNDTKIDPPYTQQERWEEQEGDSPSTTAAEITGLLVAADIAQNAANDPGAASFYFQKADEYKSNVDKLMFTTTGFETSCSNPGHYFFRINQKDDQIDDPNNLSENDERNVIDGGFLELVRYGVLPGNDPEIAETVCTLDNIDTSDDAKRVRYDFTFNGVQYPGFRRYNYDGYGEETDDGSNFRDVSDSEKRDRRGRVWPFFTGERGHYELAKVKANSGGRISSCQIKKLRDTYVRGMEYFANDSFMLPEQVWDGVGSNSTHNYVIGEGTNSATPLAWTHAEYIKLVKSLTDKNIWDSYDIVKARY
;
A
#
# COMPACT_ATOMS: atom_id res chain seq x y z
N ILE A 1 11.02 -17.52 -16.93
CA ILE A 1 10.56 -18.48 -15.90
C ILE A 1 11.74 -19.40 -15.64
N LEU A 2 12.13 -19.59 -14.38
CA LEU A 2 13.25 -20.45 -13.98
C LEU A 2 12.81 -21.92 -13.99
N SER A 3 13.70 -22.84 -14.33
CA SER A 3 13.48 -24.27 -14.14
C SER A 3 13.61 -24.67 -12.66
N ASP A 4 13.12 -25.85 -12.28
CA ASP A 4 13.26 -26.38 -10.91
C ASP A 4 14.72 -26.40 -10.44
N SER A 5 15.66 -26.76 -11.33
CA SER A 5 17.09 -26.74 -10.99
C SER A 5 17.63 -25.33 -10.77
N GLU A 6 17.18 -24.35 -11.58
CA GLU A 6 17.60 -22.96 -11.45
C GLU A 6 17.05 -22.32 -10.17
N ILE A 7 15.76 -22.50 -9.89
CA ILE A 7 15.15 -21.93 -8.67
C ILE A 7 15.68 -22.63 -7.41
N ALA A 8 15.94 -23.93 -7.44
CA ALA A 8 16.58 -24.64 -6.32
C ALA A 8 18.00 -24.11 -6.04
N GLN A 9 18.75 -23.76 -7.08
CA GLN A 9 20.06 -23.12 -6.93
C GLN A 9 19.93 -21.75 -6.27
N TRP A 10 19.06 -20.88 -6.78
CA TRP A 10 18.81 -19.56 -6.20
C TRP A 10 18.25 -19.63 -4.77
N TYR A 11 17.46 -20.65 -4.47
CA TYR A 11 16.96 -20.91 -3.13
C TYR A 11 18.11 -21.06 -2.14
N GLN A 12 19.09 -21.91 -2.44
CA GLN A 12 20.21 -22.15 -1.53
C GLN A 12 21.10 -20.92 -1.34
N THR A 13 21.30 -20.11 -2.39
CA THR A 13 22.26 -19.00 -2.35
C THR A 13 21.68 -17.67 -1.90
N MET A 14 20.36 -17.46 -2.03
CA MET A 14 19.74 -16.16 -1.83
C MET A 14 18.39 -16.23 -1.13
N LEU A 15 17.46 -17.07 -1.59
CA LEU A 15 16.07 -17.02 -1.09
C LEU A 15 15.93 -17.64 0.30
N LYS A 16 16.66 -18.72 0.60
CA LYS A 16 16.61 -19.37 1.92
C LYS A 16 17.08 -18.43 3.03
N PRO A 17 18.26 -17.78 2.95
CA PRO A 17 18.65 -16.80 3.97
C PRO A 17 17.64 -15.66 4.16
N ALA A 18 17.01 -15.19 3.08
CA ALA A 18 15.97 -14.17 3.16
C ALA A 18 14.70 -14.70 3.87
N ALA A 19 14.24 -15.90 3.52
CA ALA A 19 13.09 -16.54 4.18
C ALA A 19 13.36 -16.85 5.67
N GLU A 20 14.56 -17.30 6.01
CA GLU A 20 14.99 -17.48 7.40
C GLU A 20 14.98 -16.17 8.16
N PHE A 21 15.40 -15.06 7.54
CA PHE A 21 15.35 -13.75 8.18
C PHE A 21 13.90 -13.28 8.39
N LEU A 22 13.02 -13.46 7.41
CA LEU A 22 11.59 -13.17 7.55
C LEU A 22 10.90 -14.04 8.60
N ALA A 23 11.35 -15.29 8.80
CA ALA A 23 10.73 -16.24 9.73
C ALA A 23 11.23 -16.12 11.17
N ASN A 24 12.51 -15.77 11.36
CA ASN A 24 13.18 -15.77 12.66
C ASN A 24 13.56 -14.37 13.16
N GLY A 25 13.55 -13.37 12.28
CA GLY A 25 14.18 -12.10 12.53
C GLY A 25 15.69 -12.20 12.66
N GLY A 26 16.29 -11.19 13.27
CA GLY A 26 17.72 -11.17 13.49
C GLY A 26 18.25 -9.81 13.89
N HIS A 27 19.53 -9.80 14.26
CA HIS A 27 20.27 -8.57 14.47
C HIS A 27 20.79 -8.05 13.13
N VAL A 28 20.51 -6.80 12.82
CA VAL A 28 20.94 -6.12 11.60
C VAL A 28 21.87 -4.99 11.99
N GLN A 29 23.07 -5.01 11.43
CA GLN A 29 24.05 -3.94 11.56
C GLN A 29 24.43 -3.44 10.17
N LEU A 30 23.85 -2.30 9.77
CA LEU A 30 24.07 -1.64 8.48
C LEU A 30 24.45 -0.18 8.72
N GLN A 31 25.73 0.13 8.58
CA GLN A 31 26.28 1.45 8.92
C GLN A 31 25.94 1.82 10.37
N ASP A 32 25.20 2.91 10.57
CA ASP A 32 24.79 3.40 11.89
C ASP A 32 23.48 2.76 12.38
N ASN A 33 22.81 1.96 11.54
CA ASN A 33 21.63 1.20 11.93
C ASN A 33 22.06 -0.11 12.61
N ASP A 34 21.90 -0.18 13.93
CA ASP A 34 22.24 -1.33 14.77
C ASP A 34 21.01 -1.74 15.59
N THR A 35 20.24 -2.71 15.07
CA THR A 35 18.93 -3.05 15.62
C THR A 35 18.63 -4.54 15.57
N LYS A 36 17.66 -4.97 16.37
CA LYS A 36 17.08 -6.31 16.30
C LYS A 36 15.69 -6.22 15.67
N ILE A 37 15.49 -6.95 14.58
CA ILE A 37 14.20 -7.09 13.90
C ILE A 37 13.53 -8.40 14.36
N ASP A 38 12.23 -8.32 14.67
CA ASP A 38 11.39 -9.44 15.13
C ASP A 38 10.10 -9.50 14.30
N PRO A 39 10.13 -10.12 13.11
CA PRO A 39 9.00 -10.07 12.18
C PRO A 39 7.73 -10.71 12.76
N PRO A 40 6.54 -10.16 12.43
CA PRO A 40 6.29 -9.24 11.31
C PRO A 40 6.40 -7.76 11.67
N TYR A 41 6.87 -7.45 12.88
CA TYR A 41 7.18 -6.09 13.27
C TYR A 41 8.37 -5.59 12.45
N THR A 42 8.14 -4.58 11.62
CA THR A 42 9.16 -3.99 10.77
C THR A 42 9.81 -2.78 11.43
N GLN A 43 11.09 -2.54 11.15
CA GLN A 43 11.74 -1.29 11.51
C GLN A 43 11.20 -0.10 10.70
N GLN A 44 10.75 -0.36 9.48
CA GLN A 44 10.17 0.65 8.60
C GLN A 44 9.11 0.01 7.71
N GLU A 45 7.92 0.59 7.65
CA GLU A 45 6.95 0.27 6.61
C GLU A 45 7.32 0.90 5.26
N ARG A 46 6.48 0.72 4.23
CA ARG A 46 6.83 1.01 2.83
C ARG A 46 7.16 2.47 2.54
N TRP A 47 6.80 3.41 3.42
CA TRP A 47 7.19 4.82 3.32
C TRP A 47 8.53 5.16 3.95
N GLU A 48 9.19 4.18 4.57
CA GLU A 48 10.52 4.33 5.18
C GLU A 48 10.50 5.30 6.38
N GLU A 49 9.36 5.38 7.08
CA GLU A 49 9.12 6.40 8.11
C GLU A 49 8.89 5.82 9.50
N GLN A 50 8.05 4.79 9.64
CA GLN A 50 7.59 4.29 10.94
C GLN A 50 7.87 2.80 11.14
N GLU A 51 8.30 2.42 12.34
CA GLU A 51 8.38 1.02 12.77
C GLU A 51 7.03 0.51 13.27
N GLY A 52 6.82 -0.81 13.31
CA GLY A 52 5.56 -1.39 13.80
C GLY A 52 5.04 -2.58 13.01
N ASP A 53 3.88 -3.09 13.43
CA ASP A 53 3.10 -4.06 12.66
C ASP A 53 2.29 -3.31 11.58
N SER A 54 2.67 -3.45 10.31
CA SER A 54 2.01 -2.79 9.19
C SER A 54 1.23 -3.78 8.32
N PRO A 55 -0.03 -3.48 7.93
CA PRO A 55 -0.79 -4.34 7.01
C PRO A 55 -0.05 -4.60 5.70
N SER A 56 0.61 -3.58 5.16
CA SER A 56 1.34 -3.67 3.89
C SER A 56 2.55 -4.58 4.01
N THR A 57 3.40 -4.37 5.03
CA THR A 57 4.61 -5.17 5.24
C THR A 57 4.25 -6.62 5.58
N THR A 58 3.30 -6.83 6.50
CA THR A 58 2.86 -8.16 6.91
C THR A 58 2.30 -8.96 5.74
N ALA A 59 1.55 -8.32 4.82
CA ALA A 59 1.06 -8.97 3.61
C ALA A 59 2.20 -9.48 2.71
N ALA A 60 3.26 -8.69 2.56
CA ALA A 60 4.44 -9.05 1.78
C ALA A 60 5.24 -10.18 2.45
N GLU A 61 5.40 -10.15 3.78
CA GLU A 61 6.11 -11.18 4.53
C GLU A 61 5.40 -12.54 4.48
N ILE A 62 4.08 -12.57 4.73
CA ILE A 62 3.26 -13.78 4.59
C ILE A 62 3.44 -14.37 3.19
N THR A 63 3.34 -13.53 2.16
CA THR A 63 3.48 -13.95 0.77
C THR A 63 4.87 -14.49 0.46
N GLY A 64 5.92 -13.80 0.92
CA GLY A 64 7.31 -14.22 0.76
C GLY A 64 7.59 -15.57 1.42
N LEU A 65 7.10 -15.78 2.64
CA LEU A 65 7.24 -17.05 3.37
C LEU A 65 6.51 -18.20 2.67
N LEU A 66 5.29 -17.98 2.16
CA LEU A 66 4.55 -19.01 1.45
C LEU A 66 5.20 -19.40 0.12
N VAL A 67 5.69 -18.42 -0.64
CA VAL A 67 6.42 -18.69 -1.89
C VAL A 67 7.75 -19.39 -1.59
N ALA A 68 8.46 -19.01 -0.52
CA ALA A 68 9.67 -19.70 -0.09
C ALA A 68 9.38 -21.15 0.34
N ALA A 69 8.27 -21.38 1.03
CA ALA A 69 7.82 -22.72 1.42
C ALA A 69 7.51 -23.60 0.20
N ASP A 70 6.87 -23.04 -0.83
CA ASP A 70 6.60 -23.73 -2.11
C ASP A 70 7.90 -24.20 -2.76
N ILE A 71 8.86 -23.27 -2.90
CA ILE A 71 10.17 -23.55 -3.51
C ILE A 71 10.92 -24.61 -2.70
N ALA A 72 10.94 -24.47 -1.38
CA ALA A 72 11.58 -25.41 -0.46
C ALA A 72 11.01 -26.84 -0.62
N GLN A 73 9.67 -26.94 -0.69
CA GLN A 73 8.96 -28.21 -0.79
C GLN A 73 9.09 -28.87 -2.16
N ASN A 74 8.94 -28.09 -3.24
CA ASN A 74 8.71 -28.61 -4.58
C ASN A 74 9.95 -28.60 -5.49
N ALA A 75 10.92 -27.71 -5.24
CA ALA A 75 12.13 -27.60 -6.08
C ALA A 75 13.42 -27.90 -5.32
N ALA A 76 13.55 -27.45 -4.07
CA ALA A 76 14.81 -27.52 -3.33
C ALA A 76 14.98 -28.75 -2.41
N ASN A 77 13.96 -29.60 -2.29
CA ASN A 77 13.96 -30.80 -1.43
C ASN A 77 14.32 -30.50 0.04
N ASP A 78 13.74 -29.43 0.58
CA ASP A 78 13.93 -28.96 1.97
C ASP A 78 12.59 -28.92 2.73
N PRO A 79 11.96 -30.09 2.99
CA PRO A 79 10.63 -30.16 3.59
C PRO A 79 10.56 -29.64 5.04
N GLY A 80 11.70 -29.63 5.74
CA GLY A 80 11.80 -29.06 7.09
C GLY A 80 11.63 -27.54 7.07
N ALA A 81 12.40 -26.85 6.22
CA ALA A 81 12.25 -25.42 6.02
C ALA A 81 10.86 -25.06 5.48
N ALA A 82 10.33 -25.83 4.51
CA ALA A 82 8.99 -25.62 3.98
C ALA A 82 7.92 -25.63 5.08
N SER A 83 7.93 -26.66 5.93
CA SER A 83 6.98 -26.79 7.04
C SER A 83 7.08 -25.61 8.03
N PHE A 84 8.30 -25.17 8.30
CA PHE A 84 8.55 -24.03 9.19
C PHE A 84 8.03 -22.71 8.61
N TYR A 85 8.32 -22.42 7.32
CA TYR A 85 7.85 -21.20 6.67
C TYR A 85 6.32 -21.17 6.54
N PHE A 86 5.67 -22.31 6.25
CA PHE A 86 4.21 -22.40 6.30
C PHE A 86 3.66 -22.08 7.69
N GLN A 87 4.26 -22.64 8.75
CA GLN A 87 3.85 -22.37 10.12
C GLN A 87 3.99 -20.88 10.48
N LYS A 88 5.08 -20.24 10.06
CA LYS A 88 5.32 -18.82 10.31
C LYS A 88 4.37 -17.90 9.56
N ALA A 89 4.11 -18.19 8.29
CA ALA A 89 3.11 -17.45 7.52
C ALA A 89 1.71 -17.53 8.16
N ASP A 90 1.31 -18.71 8.66
CA ASP A 90 0.03 -18.87 9.36
C ASP A 90 -0.02 -18.14 10.70
N GLU A 91 1.09 -18.15 11.44
CA GLU A 91 1.23 -17.38 12.67
C GLU A 91 0.96 -15.89 12.41
N TYR A 92 1.65 -15.32 11.40
CA TYR A 92 1.47 -13.92 11.00
C TYR A 92 0.05 -13.64 10.51
N LYS A 93 -0.50 -14.49 9.62
CA LYS A 93 -1.88 -14.37 9.15
C LYS A 93 -2.90 -14.36 10.28
N SER A 94 -2.69 -15.17 11.31
CA SER A 94 -3.59 -15.29 12.46
C SER A 94 -3.57 -14.07 13.40
N ASN A 95 -2.57 -13.20 13.26
CA ASN A 95 -2.39 -12.00 14.07
C ASN A 95 -2.73 -10.71 13.30
N VAL A 96 -3.04 -10.79 12.00
CA VAL A 96 -3.32 -9.61 11.16
C VAL A 96 -4.36 -8.70 11.81
N ASP A 97 -5.55 -9.22 12.08
CA ASP A 97 -6.65 -8.40 12.62
C ASP A 97 -6.38 -8.03 14.09
N LYS A 98 -5.73 -8.92 14.85
CA LYS A 98 -5.42 -8.68 16.28
C LYS A 98 -4.48 -7.50 16.48
N LEU A 99 -3.51 -7.34 15.58
CA LEU A 99 -2.47 -6.33 15.70
C LEU A 99 -2.82 -5.06 14.91
N MET A 100 -3.53 -5.17 13.78
CA MET A 100 -3.61 -4.06 12.83
C MET A 100 -5.03 -3.60 12.53
N PHE A 101 -6.06 -4.28 13.05
CA PHE A 101 -7.45 -3.87 12.90
C PHE A 101 -7.99 -3.32 14.22
N THR A 102 -8.40 -2.05 14.22
CA THR A 102 -8.99 -1.42 15.40
C THR A 102 -10.49 -1.65 15.44
N THR A 103 -11.06 -1.65 16.65
CA THR A 103 -12.51 -1.57 16.94
C THR A 103 -12.85 -0.37 17.81
N THR A 104 -11.86 0.50 18.06
CA THR A 104 -11.94 1.67 18.94
C THR A 104 -11.38 2.91 18.25
N GLY A 105 -11.31 2.88 16.92
CA GLY A 105 -10.88 4.00 16.11
C GLY A 105 -11.82 5.21 16.19
N PHE A 106 -11.34 6.35 15.72
CA PHE A 106 -12.01 7.64 15.85
C PHE A 106 -12.97 7.95 14.69
N GLU A 107 -12.81 7.28 13.54
CA GLU A 107 -13.68 7.47 12.38
C GLU A 107 -15.02 6.75 12.54
N THR A 108 -16.12 7.47 12.28
CA THR A 108 -17.49 7.00 12.59
C THR A 108 -18.47 7.10 11.41
N SER A 109 -17.97 7.44 10.22
CA SER A 109 -18.78 7.71 9.02
C SER A 109 -19.31 6.44 8.32
N CYS A 110 -18.77 5.27 8.66
CA CYS A 110 -19.09 4.00 8.03
C CYS A 110 -20.03 3.12 8.86
N SER A 111 -20.30 1.89 8.40
CA SER A 111 -21.35 1.04 8.98
C SER A 111 -21.00 0.52 10.37
N ASN A 112 -19.70 0.35 10.64
CA ASN A 112 -19.16 -0.07 11.92
C ASN A 112 -18.18 1.02 12.41
N PRO A 113 -18.66 2.02 13.17
CA PRO A 113 -17.83 3.12 13.67
C PRO A 113 -16.62 2.60 14.47
N GLY A 114 -15.42 3.08 14.13
CA GLY A 114 -14.18 2.71 14.80
C GLY A 114 -13.57 1.38 14.35
N HIS A 115 -14.14 0.71 13.34
CA HIS A 115 -13.67 -0.57 12.81
C HIS A 115 -12.91 -0.40 11.50
N TYR A 116 -11.60 -0.55 11.48
CA TYR A 116 -10.78 -0.46 10.26
C TYR A 116 -9.33 -0.89 10.50
N PHE A 117 -8.61 -1.25 9.44
CA PHE A 117 -7.15 -1.30 9.48
C PHE A 117 -6.58 0.11 9.54
N PHE A 118 -5.64 0.34 10.44
CA PHE A 118 -4.88 1.58 10.53
C PHE A 118 -3.47 1.37 9.97
N ARG A 119 -2.70 2.47 9.77
CA ARG A 119 -1.44 2.46 9.02
C ARG A 119 -0.43 1.45 9.58
N ILE A 120 -0.20 1.51 10.88
CA ILE A 120 0.85 0.78 11.56
C ILE A 120 0.57 0.77 13.07
N ASN A 121 0.82 -0.37 13.72
CA ASN A 121 0.72 -0.53 15.17
C ASN A 121 2.11 -0.46 15.82
N GLN A 122 2.26 0.51 16.72
CA GLN A 122 3.41 0.71 17.59
C GLN A 122 3.06 0.38 19.05
N LYS A 123 4.08 0.09 19.85
CA LYS A 123 3.86 -0.38 21.23
C LYS A 123 3.34 0.69 22.19
N ASP A 124 3.40 1.96 21.83
CA ASP A 124 3.06 3.12 22.65
C ASP A 124 1.81 3.88 22.14
N ASP A 125 1.09 3.32 21.16
CA ASP A 125 -0.16 3.82 20.57
C ASP A 125 -0.05 5.23 19.93
N GLN A 126 1.15 5.81 19.79
CA GLN A 126 1.38 7.13 19.20
C GLN A 126 2.37 7.06 18.05
N ILE A 127 2.03 7.74 16.96
CA ILE A 127 2.93 7.89 15.82
C ILE A 127 3.01 9.36 15.40
N ASP A 128 4.19 9.76 14.93
CA ASP A 128 4.43 11.07 14.33
C ASP A 128 4.57 10.97 12.80
N ASP A 129 4.39 12.09 12.10
CA ASP A 129 4.83 12.21 10.72
C ASP A 129 6.18 12.94 10.70
N PRO A 130 7.26 12.33 10.19
CA PRO A 130 8.60 12.93 10.27
C PRO A 130 8.76 14.19 9.40
N ASN A 131 7.81 14.42 8.49
CA ASN A 131 7.85 15.47 7.48
C ASN A 131 7.06 16.73 7.89
N ASN A 132 6.05 16.63 8.76
CA ASN A 132 5.33 17.78 9.32
C ASN A 132 5.18 17.81 10.84
N LEU A 133 5.69 16.78 11.55
CA LEU A 133 5.69 16.62 13.00
C LEU A 133 4.29 16.54 13.62
N SER A 134 3.29 16.09 12.85
CA SER A 134 1.97 15.80 13.41
C SER A 134 2.05 14.56 14.29
N GLU A 135 1.75 14.70 15.57
CA GLU A 135 1.62 13.58 16.51
C GLU A 135 0.15 13.12 16.57
N ASN A 136 -0.08 11.83 16.40
CA ASN A 136 -1.42 11.25 16.41
C ASN A 136 -1.44 9.95 17.21
N ASP A 137 -2.61 9.61 17.75
CA ASP A 137 -2.91 8.22 18.09
C ASP A 137 -2.84 7.38 16.80
N GLU A 138 -2.17 6.24 16.84
CA GLU A 138 -1.96 5.38 15.66
C GLU A 138 -3.26 4.99 14.95
N ARG A 139 -4.35 4.82 15.73
CA ARG A 139 -5.68 4.46 15.23
C ARG A 139 -6.34 5.61 14.48
N ASN A 140 -5.78 6.82 14.56
CA ASN A 140 -6.23 7.98 13.82
C ASN A 140 -5.48 8.14 12.48
N VAL A 141 -4.47 7.31 12.19
CA VAL A 141 -3.71 7.35 10.93
C VAL A 141 -4.06 6.14 10.06
N ILE A 142 -4.62 6.41 8.90
CA ILE A 142 -5.20 5.44 7.97
C ILE A 142 -4.42 5.53 6.65
N ASP A 143 -3.87 4.40 6.21
CA ASP A 143 -3.10 4.23 4.97
C ASP A 143 -3.83 3.25 4.03
N GLY A 144 -3.64 3.37 2.72
CA GLY A 144 -4.19 2.42 1.73
C GLY A 144 -3.53 1.03 1.73
N GLY A 145 -2.47 0.80 2.51
CA GLY A 145 -1.59 -0.37 2.46
C GLY A 145 -2.25 -1.68 2.88
N PHE A 146 -3.37 -1.61 3.61
CA PHE A 146 -4.20 -2.80 3.88
C PHE A 146 -4.74 -3.47 2.60
N LEU A 147 -4.81 -2.75 1.48
CA LEU A 147 -5.20 -3.32 0.19
C LEU A 147 -4.22 -4.40 -0.30
N GLU A 148 -2.96 -4.37 0.16
CA GLU A 148 -1.96 -5.39 -0.16
C GLU A 148 -2.32 -6.77 0.43
N LEU A 149 -3.06 -6.81 1.56
CA LEU A 149 -3.62 -8.06 2.10
C LEU A 149 -4.53 -8.74 1.08
N VAL A 150 -5.32 -7.97 0.32
CA VAL A 150 -6.15 -8.52 -0.77
C VAL A 150 -5.33 -8.80 -2.01
N ARG A 151 -4.45 -7.87 -2.39
CA ARG A 151 -3.65 -7.96 -3.62
C ARG A 151 -2.85 -9.26 -3.67
N TYR A 152 -2.18 -9.60 -2.57
CA TYR A 152 -1.38 -10.81 -2.47
C TYR A 152 -2.19 -12.06 -2.10
N GLY A 153 -3.48 -11.92 -1.81
CA GLY A 153 -4.39 -13.04 -1.53
C GLY A 153 -4.36 -13.52 -0.07
N VAL A 154 -3.84 -12.70 0.84
CA VAL A 154 -3.87 -12.95 2.29
C VAL A 154 -5.31 -12.84 2.82
N LEU A 155 -6.11 -11.94 2.25
CA LEU A 155 -7.55 -11.79 2.50
C LEU A 155 -8.34 -11.80 1.18
N PRO A 156 -9.60 -12.25 1.18
CA PRO A 156 -10.42 -12.24 -0.02
C PRO A 156 -10.86 -10.81 -0.38
N GLY A 157 -11.10 -10.53 -1.67
CA GLY A 157 -11.50 -9.18 -2.10
C GLY A 157 -12.86 -8.71 -1.61
N ASN A 158 -13.70 -9.62 -1.10
CA ASN A 158 -14.99 -9.30 -0.47
C ASN A 158 -14.96 -9.47 1.05
N ASP A 159 -13.77 -9.44 1.65
CA ASP A 159 -13.61 -9.43 3.09
C ASP A 159 -14.34 -8.22 3.72
N PRO A 160 -15.13 -8.41 4.80
CA PRO A 160 -15.91 -7.34 5.41
C PRO A 160 -15.06 -6.29 6.12
N GLU A 161 -13.92 -6.65 6.70
CA GLU A 161 -13.01 -5.73 7.40
C GLU A 161 -12.26 -4.84 6.40
N ILE A 162 -11.86 -5.42 5.26
CA ILE A 162 -11.33 -4.65 4.12
C ILE A 162 -12.39 -3.68 3.60
N ALA A 163 -13.64 -4.12 3.44
CA ALA A 163 -14.72 -3.27 2.94
C ALA A 163 -15.03 -2.09 3.88
N GLU A 164 -15.01 -2.32 5.19
CA GLU A 164 -15.18 -1.26 6.19
C GLU A 164 -14.00 -0.27 6.14
N THR A 165 -12.77 -0.78 6.09
CA THR A 165 -11.56 0.07 5.99
C THR A 165 -11.55 0.91 4.72
N VAL A 166 -11.98 0.35 3.58
CA VAL A 166 -12.18 1.08 2.33
C VAL A 166 -13.16 2.23 2.50
N CYS A 167 -14.27 2.02 3.19
CA CYS A 167 -15.23 3.08 3.44
C CYS A 167 -14.59 4.21 4.25
N THR A 168 -13.84 3.85 5.30
CA THR A 168 -13.14 4.82 6.16
C THR A 168 -12.10 5.63 5.38
N LEU A 169 -11.25 4.97 4.58
CA LEU A 169 -10.24 5.61 3.73
C LEU A 169 -10.87 6.55 2.69
N ASP A 170 -12.03 6.16 2.15
CA ASP A 170 -12.74 6.90 1.11
C ASP A 170 -13.58 8.07 1.67
N ASN A 171 -13.59 8.29 2.98
CA ASN A 171 -14.35 9.36 3.61
C ASN A 171 -13.83 10.74 3.19
N ILE A 172 -14.55 11.39 2.27
CA ILE A 172 -14.24 12.73 1.76
C ILE A 172 -14.95 13.86 2.52
N ASP A 173 -15.92 13.52 3.37
CA ASP A 173 -16.75 14.48 4.12
C ASP A 173 -16.09 14.85 5.46
N THR A 174 -14.80 15.22 5.40
CA THR A 174 -14.07 15.77 6.54
C THR A 174 -13.98 17.29 6.41
N SER A 175 -14.23 18.02 7.50
CA SER A 175 -14.00 19.48 7.56
C SER A 175 -12.51 19.85 7.64
N ASP A 176 -11.65 18.85 7.82
CA ASP A 176 -10.20 18.98 7.94
C ASP A 176 -9.52 18.19 6.81
N ASP A 177 -8.92 18.90 5.85
CA ASP A 177 -8.20 18.31 4.71
C ASP A 177 -6.95 17.52 5.13
N ALA A 178 -6.43 17.71 6.34
CA ALA A 178 -5.33 16.89 6.84
C ALA A 178 -5.78 15.43 7.01
N LYS A 179 -7.04 15.20 7.38
CA LYS A 179 -7.65 13.87 7.53
C LYS A 179 -8.01 13.19 6.22
N ARG A 180 -8.12 13.95 5.13
CA ARG A 180 -8.60 13.44 3.86
C ARG A 180 -7.49 12.66 3.15
N VAL A 181 -7.78 11.42 2.75
CA VAL A 181 -6.90 10.58 1.93
C VAL A 181 -7.37 10.52 0.49
N ARG A 182 -8.67 10.31 0.24
CA ARG A 182 -9.25 10.22 -1.10
C ARG A 182 -9.65 11.58 -1.68
N TYR A 183 -9.35 11.80 -2.95
CA TYR A 183 -9.71 12.97 -3.76
C TYR A 183 -10.41 12.53 -5.04
N ASP A 184 -11.39 13.30 -5.51
CA ASP A 184 -12.04 13.07 -6.81
C ASP A 184 -11.63 14.17 -7.80
N PHE A 185 -10.89 13.79 -8.83
CA PHE A 185 -10.39 14.68 -9.89
C PHE A 185 -11.33 14.68 -11.07
N THR A 186 -11.69 15.86 -11.57
CA THR A 186 -12.61 15.99 -12.72
C THR A 186 -11.82 16.27 -13.99
N PHE A 187 -11.79 15.30 -14.90
CA PHE A 187 -11.23 15.45 -16.24
C PHE A 187 -12.32 15.24 -17.29
N ASN A 188 -12.49 16.21 -18.19
CA ASN A 188 -13.52 16.18 -19.24
C ASN A 188 -14.94 15.89 -18.72
N GLY A 189 -15.28 16.41 -17.54
CA GLY A 189 -16.59 16.22 -16.90
C GLY A 189 -16.80 14.85 -16.26
N VAL A 190 -15.76 14.02 -16.15
CA VAL A 190 -15.80 12.70 -15.48
C VAL A 190 -14.88 12.72 -14.27
N GLN A 191 -15.34 12.13 -13.16
CA GLN A 191 -14.58 12.05 -11.91
C GLN A 191 -13.72 10.78 -11.85
N TYR A 192 -12.48 10.92 -11.36
CA TYR A 192 -11.52 9.85 -11.17
C TYR A 192 -10.93 9.93 -9.75
N PRO A 193 -10.83 8.81 -9.03
CA PRO A 193 -10.29 8.82 -7.69
C PRO A 193 -8.76 8.93 -7.70
N GLY A 194 -8.21 9.72 -6.79
CA GLY A 194 -6.80 9.74 -6.40
C GLY A 194 -6.67 9.67 -4.89
N PHE A 195 -5.51 9.24 -4.38
CA PHE A 195 -5.30 9.03 -2.96
C PHE A 195 -3.95 9.61 -2.51
N ARG A 196 -3.88 10.09 -1.28
CA ARG A 196 -2.62 10.35 -0.57
C ARG A 196 -2.11 9.03 0.04
N ARG A 197 -0.88 9.02 0.56
CA ARG A 197 -0.30 7.84 1.23
C ARG A 197 -1.13 7.44 2.45
N TYR A 198 -1.26 8.39 3.37
CA TYR A 198 -2.06 8.35 4.57
C TYR A 198 -2.52 9.77 4.94
N ASN A 199 -3.45 9.90 5.89
CA ASN A 199 -3.84 11.21 6.41
C ASN A 199 -2.75 11.81 7.31
N TYR A 200 -2.66 13.13 7.36
CA TYR A 200 -1.57 13.87 8.00
C TYR A 200 -0.18 13.72 7.34
N ASP A 201 -0.07 13.08 6.18
CA ASP A 201 1.18 12.98 5.42
C ASP A 201 1.81 14.35 5.11
N GLY A 202 3.07 14.56 5.50
CA GLY A 202 3.85 15.78 5.26
C GLY A 202 4.79 15.75 4.03
N TYR A 203 4.92 14.65 3.30
CA TYR A 203 5.93 14.52 2.23
C TYR A 203 5.51 15.15 0.89
N GLY A 204 5.53 16.48 0.83
CA GLY A 204 5.23 17.23 -0.39
C GLY A 204 5.38 18.73 -0.20
N GLU A 205 4.87 19.51 -1.15
CA GLU A 205 5.05 20.97 -1.20
C GLU A 205 4.56 21.67 0.08
N GLU A 206 5.14 22.84 0.36
CA GLU A 206 4.67 23.75 1.41
C GLU A 206 3.23 24.22 1.10
N THR A 207 2.42 24.41 2.13
CA THR A 207 0.98 24.71 2.05
C THR A 207 0.69 26.20 2.02
N ASP A 208 1.63 27.03 2.43
CA ASP A 208 1.52 28.49 2.50
C ASP A 208 1.79 29.19 1.15
N ASP A 209 2.63 28.61 0.29
CA ASP A 209 2.97 29.17 -1.02
C ASP A 209 3.06 28.13 -2.17
N GLY A 210 3.07 26.83 -1.88
CA GLY A 210 3.22 25.76 -2.87
C GLY A 210 4.67 25.50 -3.29
N SER A 211 5.66 26.00 -2.55
CA SER A 211 7.08 25.78 -2.82
C SER A 211 7.53 24.35 -2.55
N ASN A 212 8.67 23.97 -3.14
CA ASN A 212 9.19 22.62 -3.09
C ASN A 212 9.41 22.11 -1.65
N PHE A 213 9.19 20.81 -1.45
CA PHE A 213 9.67 20.09 -0.27
C PHE A 213 11.20 20.24 -0.15
N ARG A 214 11.67 20.56 1.05
CA ARG A 214 13.09 20.82 1.34
C ARG A 214 13.48 20.21 2.67
N ASP A 215 14.76 19.90 2.84
CA ASP A 215 15.28 19.65 4.19
C ASP A 215 15.35 20.98 4.96
N VAL A 216 14.63 21.06 6.08
CA VAL A 216 14.48 22.29 6.89
C VAL A 216 14.48 21.93 8.38
N SER A 217 14.60 22.95 9.23
CA SER A 217 14.50 22.74 10.68
C SER A 217 13.11 22.24 11.09
N ASP A 218 13.01 21.53 12.22
CA ASP A 218 11.73 21.05 12.75
C ASP A 218 10.68 22.17 12.93
N SER A 219 11.11 23.40 13.21
CA SER A 219 10.19 24.55 13.31
C SER A 219 9.53 24.95 11.98
N GLU A 220 10.12 24.57 10.85
CA GLU A 220 9.66 24.92 9.51
C GLU A 220 8.90 23.77 8.83
N LYS A 221 8.90 22.56 9.41
CA LYS A 221 8.21 21.39 8.82
C LYS A 221 6.68 21.47 8.85
N ARG A 222 6.11 22.29 9.73
CA ARG A 222 4.67 22.27 10.07
C ARG A 222 3.74 22.67 8.92
N ASP A 223 4.26 23.35 7.91
CA ASP A 223 3.46 23.86 6.81
C ASP A 223 3.53 22.96 5.56
N ARG A 224 3.74 21.64 5.73
CA ARG A 224 3.92 20.69 4.63
C ARG A 224 2.80 19.70 4.46
N ARG A 225 2.67 19.22 3.22
CA ARG A 225 1.64 18.26 2.87
C ARG A 225 2.08 17.36 1.73
N GLY A 226 2.06 16.05 1.98
CA GLY A 226 2.14 15.04 0.93
C GLY A 226 0.89 15.07 0.05
N ARG A 227 1.07 14.97 -1.27
CA ARG A 227 0.01 15.16 -2.26
C ARG A 227 -0.56 13.82 -2.71
N VAL A 228 -1.38 13.84 -3.77
CA VAL A 228 -2.01 12.62 -4.29
C VAL A 228 -1.00 11.84 -5.13
N TRP A 229 -0.86 10.54 -4.90
CA TRP A 229 0.02 9.67 -5.68
C TRP A 229 -0.80 8.87 -6.71
N PRO A 230 -0.53 9.01 -8.01
CA PRO A 230 -1.33 8.36 -9.05
C PRO A 230 -1.38 6.83 -8.96
N PHE A 231 -0.35 6.18 -8.40
CA PHE A 231 -0.32 4.72 -8.35
C PHE A 231 -1.33 4.11 -7.38
N PHE A 232 -1.81 4.84 -6.36
CA PHE A 232 -2.87 4.32 -5.50
C PHE A 232 -4.22 4.22 -6.22
N THR A 233 -4.45 5.01 -7.28
CA THR A 233 -5.56 4.76 -8.20
C THR A 233 -5.40 3.37 -8.86
N GLY A 234 -4.16 2.97 -9.14
CA GLY A 234 -3.78 1.65 -9.61
C GLY A 234 -4.01 0.53 -8.58
N GLU A 235 -3.50 0.70 -7.35
CA GLU A 235 -3.69 -0.26 -6.24
C GLU A 235 -5.18 -0.45 -5.94
N ARG A 236 -5.94 0.65 -5.89
CA ARG A 236 -7.40 0.60 -5.79
C ARG A 236 -8.03 -0.19 -6.93
N GLY A 237 -7.56 -0.03 -8.15
CA GLY A 237 -8.03 -0.80 -9.31
C GLY A 237 -7.83 -2.31 -9.16
N HIS A 238 -6.70 -2.73 -8.57
CA HIS A 238 -6.45 -4.14 -8.25
C HIS A 238 -7.41 -4.67 -7.18
N TYR A 239 -7.65 -3.92 -6.12
CA TYR A 239 -8.63 -4.28 -5.10
C TYR A 239 -10.04 -4.44 -5.69
N GLU A 240 -10.51 -3.46 -6.48
CA GLU A 240 -11.85 -3.52 -7.06
C GLU A 240 -12.02 -4.68 -8.05
N LEU A 241 -10.95 -5.06 -8.76
CA LEU A 241 -10.91 -6.29 -9.55
C LEU A 241 -11.13 -7.53 -8.66
N ALA A 242 -10.38 -7.64 -7.56
CA ALA A 242 -10.50 -8.77 -6.63
C ALA A 242 -11.91 -8.83 -6.00
N LYS A 243 -12.43 -7.69 -5.53
CA LYS A 243 -13.76 -7.56 -4.93
C LYS A 243 -14.87 -8.01 -5.88
N VAL A 244 -14.88 -7.48 -7.09
CA VAL A 244 -15.90 -7.83 -8.09
C VAL A 244 -15.84 -9.31 -8.45
N LYS A 245 -14.62 -9.86 -8.59
CA LYS A 245 -14.40 -11.28 -8.88
C LYS A 245 -14.89 -12.17 -7.73
N ALA A 246 -14.57 -11.83 -6.48
CA ALA A 246 -15.01 -12.57 -5.30
C ALA A 246 -16.55 -12.57 -5.17
N ASN A 247 -17.19 -11.41 -5.32
CA ASN A 247 -18.64 -11.27 -5.28
C ASN A 247 -19.38 -11.98 -6.44
N SER A 248 -18.67 -12.31 -7.51
CA SER A 248 -19.22 -12.94 -8.71
C SER A 248 -18.82 -14.42 -8.84
N GLY A 249 -18.42 -15.07 -7.74
CA GLY A 249 -18.04 -16.49 -7.72
C GLY A 249 -16.83 -16.79 -8.61
N GLY A 250 -15.84 -15.89 -8.63
CA GLY A 250 -14.61 -16.04 -9.40
C GLY A 250 -14.69 -15.58 -10.86
N ARG A 251 -15.87 -15.17 -11.35
CA ARG A 251 -16.09 -14.76 -12.74
C ARG A 251 -16.14 -13.25 -12.88
N ILE A 252 -15.68 -12.70 -14.00
CA ILE A 252 -15.82 -11.28 -14.30
C ILE A 252 -16.18 -11.04 -15.77
N SER A 253 -17.24 -10.26 -15.96
CA SER A 253 -17.76 -9.91 -17.27
C SER A 253 -16.90 -8.84 -17.96
N SER A 254 -16.98 -8.78 -19.29
CA SER A 254 -16.29 -7.73 -20.06
C SER A 254 -16.81 -6.33 -19.73
N CYS A 255 -18.08 -6.20 -19.30
CA CYS A 255 -18.65 -4.92 -18.87
C CYS A 255 -18.02 -4.45 -17.54
N GLN A 256 -17.85 -5.35 -16.56
CA GLN A 256 -17.15 -5.05 -15.31
C GLN A 256 -15.70 -4.65 -15.55
N ILE A 257 -14.97 -5.40 -16.39
CA ILE A 257 -13.59 -5.05 -16.78
C ILE A 257 -13.54 -3.67 -17.46
N LYS A 258 -14.47 -3.38 -18.38
CA LYS A 258 -14.56 -2.07 -19.02
C LYS A 258 -14.76 -0.96 -17.99
N LYS A 259 -15.66 -1.14 -17.01
CA LYS A 259 -15.90 -0.16 -15.95
C LYS A 259 -14.63 0.10 -15.13
N LEU A 260 -13.93 -0.96 -14.69
CA LEU A 260 -12.69 -0.82 -13.93
C LEU A 260 -11.60 -0.11 -14.73
N ARG A 261 -11.43 -0.46 -16.00
CA ARG A 261 -10.46 0.19 -16.89
C ARG A 261 -10.80 1.67 -17.10
N ASP A 262 -12.06 1.96 -17.41
CA ASP A 262 -12.53 3.31 -17.70
C ASP A 262 -12.53 4.21 -16.44
N THR A 263 -12.32 3.66 -15.24
CA THR A 263 -12.12 4.39 -13.98
C THR A 263 -10.64 4.44 -13.58
N TYR A 264 -10.00 3.30 -13.33
CA TYR A 264 -8.69 3.27 -12.66
C TYR A 264 -7.52 3.42 -13.63
N VAL A 265 -7.51 2.67 -14.73
CA VAL A 265 -6.49 2.83 -15.79
C VAL A 265 -6.60 4.22 -16.39
N ARG A 266 -7.83 4.63 -16.75
CA ARG A 266 -8.07 5.97 -17.30
C ARG A 266 -7.72 7.09 -16.31
N GLY A 267 -7.98 6.91 -15.02
CA GLY A 267 -7.59 7.87 -13.99
C GLY A 267 -6.08 8.09 -13.95
N MET A 268 -5.29 7.00 -13.95
CA MET A 268 -3.83 7.10 -14.05
C MET A 268 -3.39 7.80 -15.34
N GLU A 269 -3.99 7.47 -16.49
CA GLU A 269 -3.66 8.13 -17.77
C GLU A 269 -3.89 9.65 -17.74
N TYR A 270 -4.89 10.14 -17.01
CA TYR A 270 -5.14 11.59 -16.86
C TYR A 270 -4.12 12.30 -15.97
N PHE A 271 -3.46 11.57 -15.06
CA PHE A 271 -2.38 12.12 -14.24
C PHE A 271 -1.04 12.19 -14.96
N ALA A 272 -0.92 11.58 -16.15
CA ALA A 272 0.29 11.66 -16.96
C ALA A 272 0.40 13.02 -17.67
N ASN A 273 1.62 13.51 -17.83
CA ASN A 273 1.86 14.72 -18.63
C ASN A 273 1.79 14.44 -20.15
N ASP A 274 1.98 15.49 -20.97
CA ASP A 274 1.93 15.40 -22.44
C ASP A 274 2.93 14.41 -23.06
N SER A 275 3.98 14.04 -22.33
CA SER A 275 4.97 13.02 -22.74
C SER A 275 4.67 11.62 -22.20
N PHE A 276 3.48 11.42 -21.61
CA PHE A 276 3.03 10.20 -20.94
C PHE A 276 3.85 9.81 -19.70
N MET A 277 4.57 10.75 -19.09
CA MET A 277 5.28 10.47 -17.84
C MET A 277 4.29 10.55 -16.68
N LEU A 278 4.10 9.43 -15.99
CA LEU A 278 3.38 9.36 -14.72
C LEU A 278 4.28 9.84 -13.57
N PRO A 279 3.83 10.84 -12.78
CA PRO A 279 4.60 11.38 -11.66
C PRO A 279 4.48 10.50 -10.41
N GLU A 280 5.30 10.81 -9.42
CA GLU A 280 5.13 10.37 -8.04
C GLU A 280 3.88 11.00 -7.44
N GLN A 281 3.74 12.32 -7.52
CA GLN A 281 2.62 13.06 -6.95
C GLN A 281 1.97 14.04 -7.94
N VAL A 282 0.69 14.30 -7.76
CA VAL A 282 -0.09 15.33 -8.48
C VAL A 282 -0.72 16.33 -7.51
N TRP A 283 -0.88 17.56 -7.97
CA TRP A 283 -1.46 18.64 -7.17
C TRP A 283 -2.93 18.36 -6.83
N ASP A 284 -3.26 18.35 -5.55
CA ASP A 284 -4.60 18.01 -5.02
C ASP A 284 -5.54 19.23 -4.92
N GLY A 285 -5.03 20.44 -5.11
CA GLY A 285 -5.80 21.69 -4.99
C GLY A 285 -5.86 22.25 -3.57
N VAL A 286 -5.10 21.69 -2.61
CA VAL A 286 -5.13 22.10 -1.21
C VAL A 286 -3.92 22.99 -0.87
N GLY A 287 -4.20 24.12 -0.21
CA GLY A 287 -3.19 25.12 0.15
C GLY A 287 -2.98 26.19 -0.92
N SER A 288 -2.06 27.10 -0.66
CA SER A 288 -1.63 28.10 -1.64
C SER A 288 -0.81 27.44 -2.75
N ASN A 289 -0.88 28.03 -3.94
CA ASN A 289 -0.20 27.55 -5.14
C ASN A 289 0.45 28.72 -5.89
N SER A 290 0.93 29.72 -5.15
CA SER A 290 1.45 30.97 -5.72
C SER A 290 2.82 30.80 -6.38
N THR A 291 3.62 29.82 -5.94
CA THR A 291 5.00 29.65 -6.40
C THR A 291 5.07 28.98 -7.77
N HIS A 292 4.37 27.86 -7.96
CA HIS A 292 4.44 27.09 -9.20
C HIS A 292 3.17 27.15 -10.06
N ASN A 293 2.03 27.54 -9.49
CA ASN A 293 0.74 27.62 -10.18
C ASN A 293 0.34 26.28 -10.84
N TYR A 294 0.54 25.16 -10.12
CA TYR A 294 0.15 23.82 -10.57
C TYR A 294 -1.32 23.76 -11.00
N VAL A 295 -1.62 22.99 -12.03
CA VAL A 295 -2.99 22.63 -12.38
C VAL A 295 -3.41 21.42 -11.54
N ILE A 296 -4.64 21.41 -11.02
CA ILE A 296 -5.16 20.28 -10.24
C ILE A 296 -5.09 18.99 -11.07
N GLY A 297 -4.47 17.95 -10.52
CA GLY A 297 -4.28 16.67 -11.18
C GLY A 297 -3.07 16.61 -12.11
N GLU A 298 -2.32 17.69 -12.29
CA GLU A 298 -1.01 17.64 -12.95
C GLU A 298 0.11 17.33 -11.94
N GLY A 299 1.20 16.76 -12.45
CA GLY A 299 2.37 16.40 -11.65
C GLY A 299 2.96 17.60 -10.89
N THR A 300 3.37 17.37 -9.65
CA THR A 300 4.12 18.37 -8.88
C THR A 300 5.62 18.32 -9.21
N ASN A 301 6.45 19.03 -8.45
CA ASN A 301 7.91 18.96 -8.58
C ASN A 301 8.54 17.74 -7.89
N SER A 302 7.72 16.78 -7.45
CA SER A 302 8.15 15.43 -7.06
C SER A 302 8.73 14.62 -8.22
N ALA A 303 9.21 13.41 -7.96
CA ALA A 303 9.87 12.58 -8.98
C ALA A 303 8.95 12.31 -10.19
N THR A 304 9.38 12.71 -11.39
CA THR A 304 8.66 12.45 -12.65
C THR A 304 9.65 12.12 -13.77
N PRO A 305 9.57 10.93 -14.41
CA PRO A 305 8.66 9.83 -14.09
C PRO A 305 9.02 9.10 -12.79
N LEU A 306 8.03 8.56 -12.08
CA LEU A 306 8.26 7.52 -11.07
C LEU A 306 8.12 6.14 -11.71
N ALA A 307 9.18 5.32 -11.61
CA ALA A 307 9.19 3.96 -12.17
C ALA A 307 8.11 3.06 -11.52
N TRP A 308 7.85 3.22 -10.23
CA TRP A 308 6.78 2.50 -9.52
C TRP A 308 5.40 2.86 -10.09
N THR A 309 5.08 4.15 -10.29
CA THR A 309 3.80 4.55 -10.89
C THR A 309 3.59 3.94 -12.27
N HIS A 310 4.63 3.89 -13.11
CA HIS A 310 4.57 3.23 -14.41
C HIS A 310 4.39 1.70 -14.29
N ALA A 311 5.11 1.07 -13.37
CA ALA A 311 4.97 -0.35 -13.11
C ALA A 311 3.53 -0.68 -12.66
N GLU A 312 2.95 0.10 -11.75
CA GLU A 312 1.58 -0.09 -11.28
C GLU A 312 0.55 0.05 -12.39
N TYR A 313 0.72 1.04 -13.28
CA TYR A 313 -0.11 1.18 -14.48
C TYR A 313 -0.06 -0.08 -15.37
N ILE A 314 1.15 -0.57 -15.69
CA ILE A 314 1.34 -1.76 -16.53
C ILE A 314 0.73 -3.00 -15.85
N LYS A 315 0.98 -3.18 -14.55
CA LYS A 315 0.42 -4.28 -13.75
C LYS A 315 -1.10 -4.23 -13.77
N LEU A 316 -1.73 -3.07 -13.58
CA LEU A 316 -3.19 -2.96 -13.63
C LEU A 316 -3.76 -3.29 -15.02
N VAL A 317 -3.16 -2.77 -16.08
CA VAL A 317 -3.58 -3.09 -17.46
C VAL A 317 -3.48 -4.60 -17.72
N LYS A 318 -2.38 -5.23 -17.28
CA LYS A 318 -2.21 -6.68 -17.38
C LYS A 318 -3.25 -7.43 -16.56
N SER A 319 -3.49 -6.99 -15.33
CA SER A 319 -4.46 -7.60 -14.41
C SER A 319 -5.88 -7.60 -14.96
N LEU A 320 -6.31 -6.47 -15.54
CA LEU A 320 -7.63 -6.35 -16.16
C LEU A 320 -7.75 -7.16 -17.46
N THR A 321 -6.67 -7.26 -18.22
CA THR A 321 -6.61 -8.10 -19.43
C THR A 321 -6.77 -9.57 -19.09
N ASP A 322 -6.03 -10.04 -18.08
CA ASP A 322 -6.03 -11.43 -17.63
C ASP A 322 -7.23 -11.78 -16.74
N LYS A 323 -7.95 -10.77 -16.24
CA LYS A 323 -9.03 -10.94 -15.25
C LYS A 323 -8.51 -11.58 -13.94
N ASN A 324 -7.26 -11.32 -13.62
CA ASN A 324 -6.57 -11.79 -12.43
C ASN A 324 -5.49 -10.78 -12.05
N ILE A 325 -5.31 -10.49 -10.76
CA ILE A 325 -4.21 -9.63 -10.31
C ILE A 325 -2.88 -10.26 -10.74
N TRP A 326 -2.05 -9.48 -11.45
CA TRP A 326 -0.83 -9.96 -12.08
C TRP A 326 0.23 -10.43 -11.07
N ASP A 327 0.40 -9.69 -9.97
CA ASP A 327 1.34 -9.99 -8.88
C ASP A 327 0.67 -10.75 -7.73
N SER A 328 -0.36 -11.54 -8.02
CA SER A 328 -0.99 -12.41 -7.04
C SER A 328 -0.52 -13.85 -7.20
N TYR A 329 -0.16 -14.48 -6.08
CA TYR A 329 0.45 -15.81 -6.05
C TYR A 329 -0.60 -16.88 -5.71
N ASP A 330 -0.75 -17.88 -6.58
CA ASP A 330 -1.78 -18.90 -6.44
C ASP A 330 -1.65 -19.71 -5.14
N ILE A 331 -0.43 -19.95 -4.65
CA ILE A 331 -0.23 -20.67 -3.38
C ILE A 331 -0.82 -19.92 -2.18
N VAL A 332 -0.77 -18.59 -2.19
CA VAL A 332 -1.31 -17.77 -1.09
C VAL A 332 -2.82 -17.88 -1.07
N LYS A 333 -3.48 -17.65 -2.22
CA LYS A 333 -4.94 -17.79 -2.39
C LYS A 333 -5.45 -19.21 -2.18
N ALA A 334 -4.63 -20.23 -2.44
CA ALA A 334 -5.02 -21.61 -2.20
C ALA A 334 -4.98 -21.97 -0.71
N ARG A 335 -4.16 -21.25 0.07
CA ARG A 335 -4.00 -21.48 1.51
C ARG A 335 -5.00 -20.69 2.37
N TYR A 336 -5.32 -19.45 1.97
CA TYR A 336 -6.20 -18.52 2.70
C TYR A 336 -7.47 -18.20 1.91
#